data_AF-A0A960AEP0-F1
#
_entry.id   AF-A0A960AEP0-F1
#
_cell.length_a   1.000
_cell.length_b   1.000
_cell.length_c   1.000
_cell.angle_alpha   90.00
_cell.angle_beta   90.00
_cell.angle_gamma   90.00
#
_symmetry.space_group_name_H-M   'P 1'
#
loop_
_entity.id
_entity.type
_entity.pdbx_description
1 polymer ?
#
loop_
_entity_poly.entity_id
_entity_poly.type
_entity_poly.pdbx_seq_one_letter_code
_entity_poly.pdbx_strand_id
1 'polypeptide(L)'
;MQLLSVVPDLTTLVVSFADQVPDDEDVKAGWTAFAIFIGLALAVVFLGFSLVKQLRKAQASADAGVYDPSDRPAAHEIPVEPETREQQPPTA
;
A
#
# COMPACT_ATOMS: atom_id res chain seq x y z
N MET A 1 13.88 11.42 -33.78
CA MET A 1 15.18 12.06 -33.49
C MET A 1 15.06 13.38 -32.70
N GLN A 2 13.89 14.04 -32.61
CA GLN A 2 13.71 15.25 -31.76
C GLN A 2 13.62 14.97 -30.25
N LEU A 3 13.20 13.77 -29.84
CA LEU A 3 13.09 13.42 -28.42
C LEU A 3 14.46 13.27 -27.74
N LEU A 4 15.52 13.00 -28.50
CA LEU A 4 16.87 12.79 -27.94
C LEU A 4 17.59 14.11 -27.64
N SER A 5 17.19 15.22 -28.27
CA SER A 5 17.81 16.54 -28.08
C SER A 5 17.24 17.31 -26.89
N VAL A 6 16.01 17.02 -26.46
CA VAL A 6 15.41 17.65 -25.27
C VAL A 6 15.86 17.00 -23.96
N VAL A 7 16.42 15.78 -24.01
CA VAL A 7 16.98 15.09 -22.85
C VAL A 7 18.13 15.88 -22.21
N PRO A 8 19.18 16.32 -22.95
CA PRO A 8 20.27 17.08 -22.33
C PRO A 8 19.77 18.39 -21.72
N ASP A 9 18.91 19.14 -22.41
CA ASP A 9 18.37 20.41 -21.90
C ASP A 9 17.52 20.21 -20.63
N LEU A 10 16.69 19.16 -20.62
CA LEU A 10 15.89 18.79 -19.45
C LEU A 10 16.79 18.34 -18.29
N THR A 11 17.85 17.58 -18.57
CA THR A 11 18.80 17.17 -17.53
C THR A 11 19.58 18.36 -16.97
N THR A 12 20.01 19.31 -17.81
CA THR A 12 20.70 20.53 -17.37
C THR A 12 19.78 21.42 -16.55
N LEU A 13 18.50 21.52 -16.93
CA LEU A 13 17.51 22.25 -16.15
C LEU A 13 17.29 21.60 -14.77
N VAL A 14 17.09 20.29 -14.73
CA VAL A 14 16.92 19.54 -13.47
C VAL A 14 18.14 19.66 -12.56
N VAL A 15 19.35 19.55 -13.12
CA VAL A 15 20.61 19.71 -12.36
C VAL A 15 20.74 21.14 -11.82
N SER A 16 20.42 22.16 -12.62
CA SER A 16 20.46 23.56 -12.16
C SER A 16 19.49 23.85 -11.01
N PHE A 17 18.34 23.17 -10.95
CA PHE A 17 17.43 23.27 -9.81
C PHE A 17 17.92 22.50 -8.58
N ALA A 18 18.68 21.43 -8.78
CA ALA A 18 19.20 20.58 -7.70
C ALA A 18 20.51 21.11 -7.06
N ASP A 19 21.31 21.89 -7.80
CA ASP A 19 22.62 22.39 -7.36
C ASP A 19 22.55 23.73 -6.61
N GLN A 20 21.34 24.27 -6.39
CA GLN A 20 21.15 25.35 -5.42
C GLN A 20 21.27 24.76 -4.01
N VAL A 21 22.46 24.88 -3.43
CA VAL A 21 22.67 24.66 -2.00
C VAL A 21 21.80 25.68 -1.26
N PRO A 22 20.74 25.25 -0.55
CA PRO A 22 19.87 26.18 0.15
C PRO A 22 20.66 26.84 1.28
N ASP A 23 20.43 28.13 1.51
CA ASP A 23 20.96 28.79 2.71
C ASP A 23 20.42 28.10 3.97
N ASP A 24 21.17 28.09 5.08
CA ASP A 24 20.81 27.37 6.32
C ASP A 24 19.41 27.74 6.88
N GLU A 25 18.83 28.85 6.46
CA GLU A 25 17.50 29.32 6.86
C GLU A 25 16.35 28.73 6.00
N ASP A 26 16.64 28.17 4.82
CA ASP A 26 15.65 27.59 3.89
C ASP A 26 15.12 26.23 4.36
N VAL A 27 15.79 25.61 5.34
CA VAL A 27 15.38 24.36 6.00
C VAL A 27 14.44 24.57 7.18
N LYS A 28 13.95 25.79 7.43
CA LYS A 28 12.76 25.99 8.28
C LYS A 28 11.55 25.49 7.51
N ALA A 29 11.25 24.20 7.68
CA ALA A 29 10.12 23.48 7.09
C ALA A 29 8.92 24.41 6.90
N GLY A 30 8.71 24.84 5.66
CA GLY A 30 7.67 25.79 5.34
C GLY A 30 6.34 25.30 5.90
N TRP A 31 5.51 26.23 6.39
CA TRP A 31 4.17 25.93 6.88
C TRP A 31 3.35 25.04 5.93
N THR A 32 3.62 25.11 4.62
CA THR A 32 3.08 24.22 3.60
C THR A 32 3.41 22.75 3.84
N ALA A 33 4.68 22.40 4.10
CA ALA A 33 5.09 21.02 4.38
C ALA A 33 4.44 20.49 5.66
N PHE A 34 4.35 21.34 6.69
CA PHE A 34 3.61 21.03 7.91
C PHE A 34 2.12 20.76 7.64
N ALA A 35 1.46 21.62 6.86
CA ALA A 35 0.06 21.44 6.48
C ALA A 35 -0.17 20.15 5.68
N ILE A 36 0.72 19.82 4.74
CA ILE A 36 0.68 18.56 3.98
C ILE A 36 0.80 17.37 4.94
N PHE A 37 1.75 17.40 5.88
CA PHE A 37 1.93 16.32 6.85
C PHE A 37 0.68 16.08 7.70
N ILE A 38 0.08 17.14 8.22
CA ILE A 38 -1.19 17.05 8.97
C ILE A 38 -2.32 16.54 8.07
N GLY A 39 -2.41 17.02 6.82
CA GLY A 39 -3.38 16.53 5.84
C GLY A 39 -3.25 15.03 5.60
N LEU A 40 -2.03 14.52 5.44
CA LEU A 40 -1.76 13.08 5.29
C LEU A 40 -2.14 12.30 6.56
N ALA A 41 -1.83 12.82 7.74
CA ALA A 41 -2.21 12.19 9.01
C ALA A 41 -3.74 12.09 9.13
N LEU A 42 -4.47 13.17 8.83
CA LEU A 42 -5.93 13.17 8.84
C LEU A 42 -6.52 12.22 7.80
N ALA A 43 -5.92 12.12 6.61
CA ALA A 43 -6.34 11.18 5.58
C ALA A 43 -6.21 9.73 6.07
N VAL A 44 -5.10 9.37 6.71
CA VAL A 44 -4.88 8.04 7.28
C VAL A 44 -5.88 7.74 8.40
N VAL A 45 -6.09 8.69 9.33
CA VAL A 45 -7.07 8.54 10.41
C VAL A 45 -8.48 8.34 9.86
N PHE A 46 -8.86 9.14 8.88
CA PHE A 46 -10.16 9.04 8.22
C PHE A 46 -10.35 7.68 7.54
N LEU A 47 -9.33 7.23 6.79
CA LEU A 47 -9.37 5.94 6.10
C LEU A 47 -9.44 4.77 7.09
N GLY A 48 -8.60 4.78 8.12
CA GLY A 48 -8.59 3.76 9.17
C GLY A 48 -9.92 3.71 9.92
N PHE A 49 -10.48 4.85 10.30
CA PHE A 49 -11.79 4.93 10.95
C PHE A 49 -12.90 4.39 10.05
N SER A 50 -12.92 4.78 8.77
CA SER A 50 -13.92 4.31 7.80
C SER A 50 -13.87 2.79 7.64
N LEU A 51 -12.68 2.23 7.49
CA LEU A 51 -12.49 0.79 7.33
C LEU A 51 -12.93 0.04 8.58
N VAL A 52 -12.44 0.43 9.77
CA VAL A 52 -12.79 -0.22 11.04
C VAL A 52 -14.30 -0.13 11.29
N LYS A 53 -14.92 1.03 11.01
CA LYS A 53 -16.37 1.19 11.13
C LYS A 53 -17.13 0.20 10.24
N GLN A 54 -16.71 0.02 8.98
CA GLN A 54 -17.36 -0.91 8.07
C GLN A 54 -17.17 -2.37 8.50
N LEU A 55 -15.96 -2.77 8.89
CA LEU A 55 -15.68 -4.11 9.40
C LEU A 55 -16.51 -4.43 10.65
N ARG A 56 -16.62 -3.50 11.58
CA ARG A 56 -17.45 -3.66 12.79
C ARG A 56 -18.94 -3.81 12.46
N LYS A 57 -19.44 -3.07 11.46
CA LYS A 57 -20.84 -3.21 11.01
C LYS A 57 -21.10 -4.57 10.36
N ALA A 58 -20.16 -5.07 9.56
CA ALA A 58 -20.26 -6.40 8.96
C ALA A 58 -20.27 -7.50 10.03
N GLN A 59 -19.35 -7.44 11.00
CA GLN A 59 -19.31 -8.36 12.14
C GLN A 59 -20.61 -8.33 12.95
N ALA A 60 -21.09 -7.13 13.33
CA ALA A 60 -22.33 -7.01 14.08
C ALA A 60 -23.56 -7.56 13.31
N SER A 61 -23.56 -7.47 11.98
CA SER A 61 -24.63 -8.06 11.15
C SER A 61 -24.53 -9.58 11.11
N ALA A 62 -23.31 -10.12 11.10
CA ALA A 62 -23.07 -11.56 11.20
C ALA A 62 -23.49 -12.11 12.58
N ASP A 63 -23.11 -11.42 13.66
CA ASP A 63 -23.48 -11.78 15.03
C ASP A 63 -24.99 -11.69 15.25
N ALA A 64 -25.66 -10.75 14.59
CA ALA A 64 -27.12 -10.62 14.59
C ALA A 64 -27.82 -11.67 13.69
N GLY A 65 -27.08 -12.55 13.03
CA GLY A 65 -27.64 -13.61 12.19
C GLY A 65 -28.29 -13.12 10.90
N VAL A 66 -27.91 -11.93 10.41
CA VAL A 66 -28.50 -11.34 9.19
C VAL A 66 -28.07 -12.09 7.92
N TYR A 67 -26.92 -12.76 7.95
CA TYR A 67 -26.41 -13.53 6.81
C TYR A 67 -26.92 -14.97 6.83
N ASP A 68 -27.44 -15.45 5.69
CA ASP A 68 -27.82 -16.85 5.51
C ASP A 68 -26.55 -17.72 5.44
N PRO A 69 -26.41 -18.77 6.26
CA PRO A 69 -25.30 -19.72 6.13
C PRO A 69 -25.17 -20.36 4.74
N SER A 70 -26.26 -20.42 3.96
CA SER A 70 -26.24 -20.90 2.57
C SER A 70 -25.57 -19.95 1.56
N ASP A 71 -25.37 -18.68 1.91
CA ASP A 71 -24.69 -17.69 1.05
C ASP A 71 -23.15 -17.74 1.18
N ARG A 72 -22.62 -18.55 2.11
CA ARG A 72 -21.17 -18.69 2.27
C ARG A 72 -20.62 -19.43 1.05
N PRO A 73 -19.68 -18.85 0.29
CA PRO A 73 -19.03 -19.57 -0.80
C PRO A 73 -18.48 -20.87 -0.24
N ALA A 74 -18.80 -22.00 -0.88
CA ALA A 74 -18.25 -23.29 -0.48
C ALA A 74 -16.74 -23.11 -0.36
N ALA A 75 -16.22 -23.28 0.86
CA ALA A 75 -14.79 -23.19 1.10
C ALA A 75 -14.15 -24.10 0.06
N HIS A 76 -13.38 -23.52 -0.85
CA HIS A 76 -12.66 -24.31 -1.83
C HIS A 76 -11.67 -25.12 -1.00
N GLU A 77 -12.02 -26.38 -0.74
CA GLU A 77 -11.12 -27.35 -0.16
C GLU A 77 -9.97 -27.41 -1.16
N ILE A 78 -8.89 -26.68 -0.87
CA ILE A 78 -7.65 -26.80 -1.63
C ILE A 78 -7.30 -28.27 -1.52
N PRO A 79 -7.29 -29.04 -2.62
CA PRO A 79 -6.87 -30.42 -2.56
C PRO A 79 -5.47 -30.40 -1.97
N VAL A 80 -5.33 -30.89 -0.74
CA VAL A 80 -4.02 -31.16 -0.16
C VAL A 80 -3.51 -32.34 -0.96
N GLU A 81 -2.79 -32.05 -2.04
CA GLU A 81 -2.02 -33.03 -2.81
C GLU A 81 -1.27 -33.88 -1.77
N PRO A 82 -1.49 -35.20 -1.68
CA PRO A 82 -0.74 -36.01 -0.76
C PRO A 82 0.73 -35.86 -1.14
N GLU A 83 1.50 -35.20 -0.26
CA GLU A 83 2.96 -35.13 -0.30
C GLU A 83 3.47 -36.48 -0.80
N THR A 84 3.92 -36.49 -2.05
CA THR A 84 4.49 -37.69 -2.64
C THR A 84 5.71 -37.97 -1.78
N ARG A 85 5.61 -38.99 -0.93
CA ARG A 85 6.73 -39.56 -0.19
C ARG A 85 7.68 -40.17 -1.22
N GLU A 86 8.37 -39.31 -1.95
CA GLU A 86 9.47 -39.70 -2.78
C GLU A 86 10.62 -40.10 -1.86
N GLN A 87 10.84 -41.41 -1.85
CA GLN A 87 12.19 -41.97 -1.88
C GLN A 87 12.96 -41.86 -0.56
N GLN A 88 12.53 -42.65 0.44
CA GLN A 88 13.51 -43.24 1.36
C GLN A 88 14.30 -44.30 0.57
N PRO A 89 15.62 -44.12 0.33
CA PRO A 89 16.41 -45.09 -0.40
C PRO A 89 16.51 -46.39 0.42
N PRO A 90 16.57 -47.57 -0.25
CA PRO A 90 16.74 -48.83 0.46
C PRO A 90 18.07 -48.80 1.22
N THR A 91 17.99 -49.00 2.53
CA THR A 91 19.15 -49.27 3.39
C THR A 91 19.88 -50.50 2.83
N ALA A 92 21.14 -50.31 2.44
CA ALA A 92 22.06 -51.38 2.09
C ALA A 92 22.55 -52.14 3.34
#